data_AF-A0A6B2TCB7-F1
#
_entry.id   AF-A0A6B2TCB7-F1
#
_cell.length_a   1.000
_cell.length_b   1.000
_cell.length_c   1.000
_cell.angle_alpha   90.00
_cell.angle_beta   90.00
_cell.angle_gamma   90.00
#
_symmetry.space_group_name_H-M   'P 1'
#
loop_
_entity.id
_entity.type
_entity.pdbx_description
1 polymer ?
#
loop_
_entity_poly.entity_id
_entity_poly.type
_entity_poly.pdbx_seq_one_letter_code
_entity_poly.pdbx_strand_id
1 'polypeptide(L)'
;MSDAFTWGPATGIGSMPGGDAREAAKTVTGSFESPGQGMPYLAELPARGPGADMIGRTAGLLVDLYARVEPSGWRVGDRPG
;
A
#
# COMPACT_ATOMS: atom_id res chain seq x y z
N MET A 1 23.02 25.51 -24.02
CA MET A 1 22.92 24.64 -22.84
C MET A 1 21.45 24.41 -22.56
N SER A 2 20.90 23.24 -22.90
CA SER A 2 19.59 22.84 -22.38
C SER A 2 19.80 22.35 -20.96
N ASP A 3 19.27 23.06 -19.98
CA ASP A 3 19.19 22.57 -18.61
C ASP A 3 18.23 21.37 -18.62
N ALA A 4 18.79 20.16 -18.53
CA ALA A 4 17.99 18.96 -18.48
C ALA A 4 17.31 18.90 -17.11
N PHE A 5 15.98 19.05 -17.09
CA PHE A 5 15.20 18.88 -15.89
C PHE A 5 15.44 17.48 -15.32
N THR A 6 16.05 17.41 -14.14
CA THR A 6 16.28 16.16 -13.44
C THR A 6 15.11 15.91 -12.50
N TRP A 7 14.32 14.87 -12.77
CA TRP A 7 13.24 14.45 -11.88
C TRP A 7 13.81 13.95 -10.55
N GLY A 8 13.11 14.26 -9.45
CA GLY A 8 13.35 13.61 -8.16
C GLY A 8 12.96 12.13 -8.18
N PRO A 9 13.41 11.33 -7.20
CA PRO A 9 13.08 9.91 -7.14
C PRO A 9 11.56 9.70 -6.96
N ALA A 10 11.00 8.69 -7.62
CA ALA A 10 9.60 8.29 -7.49
C ALA A 10 9.46 7.04 -6.59
N THR A 11 8.36 6.97 -5.85
CA THR A 11 7.91 5.79 -5.10
C THR A 11 6.47 5.46 -5.49
N GLY A 12 5.95 4.34 -5.01
CA GLY A 12 4.59 3.90 -5.30
C GLY A 12 3.97 3.08 -4.17
N ILE A 13 2.85 2.45 -4.51
CA ILE A 13 2.11 1.51 -3.66
C ILE A 13 1.70 0.32 -4.53
N GLY A 14 1.57 -0.89 -3.97
CA GLY A 14 1.14 -2.03 -4.78
C GLY A 14 0.99 -3.35 -4.01
N SER A 15 0.15 -4.23 -4.54
CA SER A 15 -0.13 -5.55 -3.98
C SER A 15 1.05 -6.50 -4.16
N MET A 16 1.40 -7.22 -3.10
CA MET A 16 2.32 -8.35 -3.16
C MET A 16 1.61 -9.65 -2.73
N PRO A 17 2.03 -10.81 -3.27
CA PRO A 17 1.52 -12.09 -2.82
C PRO A 17 2.02 -12.43 -1.41
N GLY A 18 1.35 -13.38 -0.75
CA GLY A 18 1.74 -13.90 0.55
C GLY A 18 1.25 -13.07 1.75
N GLY A 19 1.68 -13.46 2.94
CA GLY A 19 1.20 -12.88 4.20
C GLY A 19 2.29 -12.40 5.17
N ASP A 20 3.57 -12.54 4.81
CA ASP A 20 4.69 -12.13 5.66
C ASP A 20 5.11 -10.69 5.37
N ALA A 21 4.79 -9.79 6.30
CA ALA A 21 5.12 -8.37 6.18
C ALA A 21 6.63 -8.09 6.25
N ARG A 22 7.40 -8.90 6.99
CA ARG A 22 8.84 -8.70 7.11
C ARG A 22 9.54 -9.12 5.83
N GLU A 23 9.16 -10.24 5.25
CA GLU A 23 9.71 -10.67 3.96
C GLU A 23 9.32 -9.70 2.85
N ALA A 24 8.07 -9.23 2.80
CA ALA A 24 7.68 -8.19 1.83
C ALA A 24 8.53 -6.91 1.97
N ALA A 25 8.75 -6.42 3.20
CA ALA A 25 9.59 -5.25 3.45
C ALA A 25 11.05 -5.47 2.98
N LYS A 26 11.62 -6.66 3.23
CA LYS A 26 12.96 -7.02 2.74
C LYS A 26 13.01 -7.06 1.22
N THR A 27 12.01 -7.65 0.56
CA THR A 27 11.93 -7.72 -0.89
C THR A 27 11.88 -6.33 -1.51
N VAL A 28 10.99 -5.46 -1.03
CA VAL A 28 10.86 -4.09 -1.57
C VAL A 28 12.15 -3.30 -1.35
N THR A 29 12.70 -3.31 -0.14
CA THR A 29 13.91 -2.53 0.17
C THR A 29 15.16 -3.09 -0.52
N GLY A 30 15.20 -4.40 -0.79
CA GLY A 30 16.29 -5.08 -1.48
C GLY A 30 16.17 -5.12 -3.01
N SER A 31 15.12 -4.54 -3.61
CA SER A 31 14.93 -4.54 -5.07
C SER A 31 15.82 -3.54 -5.84
N PHE A 32 16.59 -2.69 -5.13
CA PHE A 32 17.45 -1.67 -5.72
C PHE A 32 18.92 -2.04 -5.54
N GLU A 33 19.75 -1.85 -6.59
CA GLU A 33 21.15 -2.30 -6.58
C GLU A 33 22.07 -1.37 -5.78
N SER A 34 21.69 -0.11 -5.60
CA SER A 34 22.49 0.89 -4.86
C SER A 34 21.63 1.92 -4.13
N PRO A 35 22.09 2.42 -2.96
CA PRO A 35 21.43 3.54 -2.28
C PRO A 35 21.28 4.74 -3.22
N GLY A 36 20.07 5.26 -3.37
CA GLY A 36 19.77 6.41 -4.24
C GLY A 36 19.40 6.07 -5.70
N GLN A 37 19.49 4.80 -6.12
CA GLN A 37 19.06 4.35 -7.46
C GLN A 37 17.53 4.19 -7.57
N GLY A 38 16.82 4.12 -6.44
CA GLY A 38 15.35 4.08 -6.39
C GLY A 38 14.83 4.18 -4.95
N MET A 39 13.50 4.25 -4.81
CA MET A 39 12.83 4.39 -3.51
C MET A 39 11.89 3.19 -3.27
N PRO A 40 11.94 2.56 -2.08
CA PRO A 40 10.97 1.52 -1.68
C PRO A 40 9.53 1.99 -1.88
N TYR A 41 8.66 1.08 -2.33
CA TYR A 41 7.22 1.30 -2.47
C TYR A 41 6.46 0.70 -1.28
N LEU A 42 5.29 1.25 -0.96
CA LEU A 42 4.45 0.68 0.10
C LEU A 42 3.72 -0.56 -0.40
N ALA A 43 4.30 -1.73 -0.13
CA ALA A 43 3.63 -2.99 -0.38
C ALA A 43 2.39 -3.17 0.50
N GLU A 44 1.36 -3.75 -0.07
CA GLU A 44 0.15 -4.20 0.62
C GLU A 44 -0.02 -5.71 0.41
N LEU A 45 -0.60 -6.40 1.39
CA LEU A 45 -0.62 -7.85 1.44
C LEU A 45 -2.06 -8.35 1.63
N PRO A 46 -2.89 -8.39 0.56
CA PRO A 46 -4.32 -8.69 0.66
C PRO A 46 -4.60 -10.06 1.28
N ALA A 47 -3.70 -11.03 1.09
CA ALA A 47 -3.86 -12.39 1.60
C ALA A 47 -3.84 -12.46 3.14
N ARG A 48 -3.46 -11.38 3.84
CA ARG A 48 -3.58 -11.26 5.30
C ARG A 48 -5.01 -10.96 5.76
N GLY A 49 -5.93 -10.74 4.82
CA GLY A 49 -7.35 -10.49 5.08
C GLY A 49 -7.73 -9.01 5.06
N PRO A 50 -9.00 -8.71 5.34
CA PRO A 50 -9.52 -7.35 5.26
C PRO A 50 -8.77 -6.39 6.17
N GLY A 51 -8.49 -5.19 5.65
CA GLY A 51 -7.68 -4.19 6.36
C GLY A 51 -6.20 -4.27 6.02
N ALA A 52 -5.72 -5.37 5.44
CA ALA A 52 -4.38 -5.42 4.84
C ALA A 52 -4.35 -4.89 3.40
N ASP A 53 -5.52 -4.88 2.74
CA ASP A 53 -5.74 -4.32 1.40
C ASP A 53 -5.81 -2.78 1.40
N MET A 54 -5.71 -2.18 0.21
CA MET A 54 -5.72 -0.72 0.05
C MET A 54 -7.00 -0.05 0.55
N ILE A 55 -8.16 -0.70 0.36
CA ILE A 55 -9.45 -0.13 0.75
C ILE A 55 -9.57 -0.16 2.27
N GLY A 56 -9.30 -1.31 2.89
CA GLY A 56 -9.39 -1.46 4.34
C GLY A 56 -8.41 -0.56 5.10
N ARG A 57 -7.17 -0.39 4.61
CA ARG A 57 -6.20 0.55 5.22
C ARG A 57 -6.69 1.99 5.15
N THR A 58 -7.26 2.39 4.01
CA THR A 58 -7.78 3.76 3.84
C THR A 58 -9.01 3.97 4.71
N ALA A 59 -9.95 3.02 4.72
CA ALA A 59 -11.15 3.08 5.54
C ALA A 59 -10.82 3.24 7.04
N GLY A 60 -9.77 2.57 7.53
CA GLY A 60 -9.30 2.72 8.92
C GLY A 60 -8.78 4.12 9.29
N LEU A 61 -8.49 4.99 8.31
CA LEU A 61 -8.06 6.38 8.53
C LEU A 61 -9.22 7.39 8.48
N LEU A 62 -10.38 6.99 7.95
CA LEU A 62 -11.52 7.86 7.71
C LEU A 62 -12.46 7.83 8.92
N VAL A 63 -12.16 8.68 9.89
CA VAL A 63 -13.02 8.87 11.07
C VAL A 63 -14.43 9.27 10.63
N ASP A 64 -15.44 8.74 11.34
CA ASP A 64 -16.87 8.92 11.07
C ASP A 64 -17.41 8.37 9.73
N LEU A 65 -16.56 7.71 8.92
CA LEU A 65 -17.00 6.91 7.79
C LEU A 65 -17.01 5.43 8.19
N TYR A 66 -18.21 4.85 8.29
CA TYR A 66 -18.34 3.46 8.69
C TYR A 66 -18.24 2.54 7.47
N ALA A 67 -17.24 1.66 7.47
CA ALA A 67 -17.05 0.65 6.44
C ALA A 67 -17.10 -0.76 7.04
N ARG A 68 -17.74 -1.70 6.33
CA ARG A 68 -17.79 -3.11 6.69
C ARG A 68 -17.44 -4.01 5.50
N VAL A 69 -16.91 -5.18 5.81
CA VAL A 69 -16.60 -6.21 4.82
C VAL A 69 -17.80 -7.14 4.68
N GLU A 70 -18.24 -7.35 3.45
CA GLU A 70 -19.25 -8.35 3.09
C GLU A 70 -18.65 -9.38 2.12
N PRO A 71 -19.31 -10.53 1.87
CA PRO A 71 -18.85 -11.50 0.86
C PRO A 71 -18.67 -10.90 -0.54
N SER A 72 -19.45 -9.86 -0.87
CA SER A 72 -19.37 -9.14 -2.15
C SER A 72 -18.38 -7.96 -2.14
N GLY A 73 -17.65 -7.76 -1.04
CA GLY A 73 -16.65 -6.71 -0.87
C GLY A 73 -17.04 -5.64 0.17
N TRP A 74 -16.36 -4.50 0.11
CA TRP A 74 -16.54 -3.40 1.06
C TRP A 74 -17.86 -2.64 0.85
N ARG A 75 -18.50 -2.25 1.96
CA ARG A 75 -19.69 -1.39 1.99
C ARG A 75 -19.51 -0.26 2.98
N VAL A 76 -20.02 0.92 2.61
CA VAL A 76 -20.20 2.05 3.53
C VAL A 76 -21.55 1.90 4.24
N GLY A 77 -21.65 2.34 5.49
CA GLY A 77 -22.89 2.39 6.26
C GLY A 77 -23.02 3.68 7.05
N ASP A 78 -24.22 3.92 7.58
CA ASP A 78 -24.57 5.14 8.32
C ASP A 78 -24.31 5.04 9.84
N ARG A 79 -23.87 3.87 10.31
CA ARG A 79 -23.56 3.60 11.72
C ARG A 79 -22.38 2.64 11.84
N PRO A 80 -21.68 2.62 12.99
CA PRO A 80 -20.67 1.59 13.26
C PRO A 80 -21.27 0.17 13.19
N GLY A 81 -20.45 -0.78 12.71
CA GLY A 81 -20.80 -2.20 12.57
C GLY A 81 -21.79 -2.47 11.43
#